data_AF-A0A524EXD7-F1
#
_entry.id   AF-A0A524EXD7-F1
#
_cell.length_a   1.000
_cell.length_b   1.000
_cell.length_c   1.000
_cell.angle_alpha   90.00
_cell.angle_beta   90.00
_cell.angle_gamma   90.00
#
_symmetry.space_group_name_H-M   'P 1'
#
loop_
_entity.id
_entity.type
_entity.pdbx_description
1 polymer ?
#
loop_
_entity_poly.entity_id
_entity_poly.type
_entity_poly.pdbx_seq_one_letter_code
_entity_poly.pdbx_strand_id
1 'polypeptide(L)'
;MFSSFLSNFEDFINATELDVLESITGYSLIKDLEPISNPKLQYLNQGVNSKELILYFLLKTIEDVKEHFSDYKKDGTLELTELFKRYSHLRVRWESNSSNTKIRANLNFGDKRQLSVKTRGTYYTPIFMSDFMCKESLDIIIRQKRVYLENIIQEVNLKSSPSIVDKLTDILPLRIVDLSMGIGNFLCEVIPYLLEYLQEIKKTIQTTLLPLLSNTDKESISNSFPFCKAKPEQDISRDFANFITHFCLYGIELDPKIHKMAKIIVSLKIQFLTKVQIELPPNLLCRNSLITTKELPENPEIIKTMQNLNGFVFSEQFPEVFGNDNPGFDLIIGNPPWEILKPNNREFFTNYQDNFMQLNRAKQDESQLRLLDNSAIRNVFQEYQKKIASQLHAISILKYSYQSSEINGKTFSGDPQLFKFFMENAFNVVKNKGIISLIVQHNILGSKSCANLRNIYINNGESFKIWEFYNRYQNGLHFQNVDPNQRFILFQFQKKKNQKTDVYYKKCDSDKDLHCNFLPYQKIHLGLYYKVSNEELQLFG
;
A
#
# COMPACT_ATOMS: atom_id res chain seq x y z
N MET A 1 -5.02 29.57 11.47
CA MET A 1 -4.36 28.46 10.73
C MET A 1 -5.16 27.17 10.85
N PHE A 2 -5.54 26.73 12.06
CA PHE A 2 -6.47 25.60 12.27
C PHE A 2 -7.92 25.95 11.86
N SER A 3 -8.39 27.17 12.14
CA SER A 3 -9.71 27.65 11.68
C SER A 3 -9.84 27.74 10.16
N SER A 4 -8.75 28.05 9.43
CA SER A 4 -8.72 28.04 7.96
C SER A 4 -8.71 26.62 7.40
N PHE A 5 -8.07 25.67 8.09
CA PHE A 5 -8.18 24.24 7.78
C PHE A 5 -9.62 23.74 8.01
N LEU A 6 -10.27 24.13 9.10
CA LEU A 6 -11.66 23.81 9.40
C LEU A 6 -12.64 24.43 8.40
N SER A 7 -12.45 25.70 8.04
CA SER A 7 -13.26 26.37 7.01
C SER A 7 -13.09 25.68 5.65
N ASN A 8 -11.85 25.42 5.22
CA ASN A 8 -11.56 24.72 3.97
C ASN A 8 -12.06 23.25 3.98
N PHE A 9 -12.13 22.63 5.16
CA PHE A 9 -12.64 21.28 5.36
C PHE A 9 -14.18 21.24 5.36
N GLU A 10 -14.84 22.22 5.98
CA GLU A 10 -16.28 22.42 5.89
C GLU A 10 -16.68 22.78 4.45
N ASP A 11 -15.93 23.66 3.79
CA ASP A 11 -16.10 23.98 2.37
C ASP A 11 -15.85 22.76 1.48
N PHE A 12 -14.88 21.89 1.82
CA PHE A 12 -14.64 20.63 1.11
C PHE A 12 -15.82 19.65 1.29
N ILE A 13 -16.32 19.47 2.51
CA ILE A 13 -17.51 18.65 2.79
C ILE A 13 -18.74 19.21 2.07
N ASN A 14 -18.89 20.53 2.03
CA ASN A 14 -20.00 21.22 1.38
C ASN A 14 -19.87 21.25 -0.15
N ALA A 15 -18.65 21.25 -0.71
CA ALA A 15 -18.35 21.28 -2.14
C ALA A 15 -18.32 19.88 -2.77
N THR A 16 -18.01 18.82 -2.01
CA THR A 16 -18.35 17.47 -2.43
C THR A 16 -19.86 17.30 -2.32
N GLU A 17 -20.56 17.36 -3.46
CA GLU A 17 -21.99 17.12 -3.55
C GLU A 17 -22.40 15.99 -2.61
N LEU A 18 -23.30 16.30 -1.66
CA LEU A 18 -23.94 15.30 -0.80
C LEU A 18 -24.47 14.11 -1.63
N ASP A 19 -24.87 14.36 -2.88
CA ASP A 19 -25.29 13.38 -3.88
C ASP A 19 -24.18 12.38 -4.27
N VAL A 20 -22.91 12.79 -4.23
CA VAL A 20 -21.74 11.89 -4.42
C VAL A 20 -21.58 10.98 -3.19
N LEU A 21 -21.76 11.49 -1.98
CA LEU A 21 -21.77 10.67 -0.75
C LEU A 21 -23.00 9.75 -0.66
N GLU A 22 -24.17 10.19 -1.14
CA GLU A 22 -25.40 9.38 -1.22
C GLU A 22 -25.29 8.28 -2.28
N SER A 23 -24.77 8.58 -3.47
CA SER A 23 -24.55 7.57 -4.53
C SER A 23 -23.44 6.57 -4.20
N ILE A 24 -22.44 6.96 -3.39
CA ILE A 24 -21.36 6.07 -2.91
C ILE A 24 -21.87 5.09 -1.83
N THR A 25 -22.86 5.50 -1.03
CA THR A 25 -23.35 4.73 0.11
C THR A 25 -24.60 3.92 -0.21
N GLY A 26 -25.38 4.29 -1.23
CA GLY A 26 -26.61 3.60 -1.63
C GLY A 26 -27.80 3.86 -0.69
N TYR A 27 -27.71 4.89 0.17
CA TYR A 27 -28.78 5.30 1.06
C TYR A 27 -29.22 6.72 0.70
N SER A 28 -30.51 6.92 0.41
CA SER A 28 -31.08 8.26 0.39
C SER A 28 -30.98 8.84 1.80
N LEU A 29 -30.40 10.03 1.96
CA LEU A 29 -30.53 10.77 3.21
C LEU A 29 -32.03 11.05 3.43
N ILE A 30 -32.63 10.32 4.38
CA ILE A 30 -33.99 10.54 4.83
C ILE A 30 -34.08 12.00 5.29
N LYS A 31 -34.85 12.81 4.54
CA LYS A 31 -35.45 14.03 5.06
C LYS A 31 -36.50 13.63 6.08
N ASP A 32 -36.45 14.29 7.23
CA ASP A 32 -37.42 14.28 8.31
C ASP A 32 -37.46 13.03 9.20
N LEU A 33 -36.94 13.21 10.42
CA LEU A 33 -37.17 12.32 11.55
C LEU A 33 -38.59 12.53 12.07
N GLU A 34 -39.52 11.62 11.76
CA GLU A 34 -40.63 11.30 12.67
C GLU A 34 -40.43 9.91 13.29
N PRO A 35 -40.74 9.73 14.59
CA PRO A 35 -40.48 8.48 15.28
C PRO A 35 -41.55 7.44 14.92
N ILE A 36 -41.28 6.61 13.91
CA ILE A 36 -42.15 5.45 13.62
C ILE A 36 -41.71 4.26 14.47
N SER A 37 -42.54 3.96 15.47
CA SER A 37 -42.54 2.78 16.32
C SER A 37 -42.94 1.53 15.53
N ASN A 38 -41.99 0.86 14.87
CA ASN A 38 -42.21 -0.46 14.30
C ASN A 38 -41.12 -1.48 14.73
N PRO A 39 -41.43 -2.50 15.54
CA PRO A 39 -40.45 -3.45 16.08
C PRO A 39 -39.79 -4.38 15.04
N LYS A 40 -40.23 -4.36 13.76
CA LYS A 40 -39.75 -5.29 12.72
C LYS A 40 -38.65 -4.74 11.79
N LEU A 41 -38.18 -3.50 11.99
CA LEU A 41 -37.13 -2.88 11.17
C LEU A 41 -35.74 -2.77 11.85
N GLN A 42 -35.51 -3.45 12.97
CA GLN A 42 -34.24 -3.37 13.72
C GLN A 42 -33.03 -4.07 13.06
N TYR A 43 -33.18 -4.75 11.91
CA TYR A 43 -32.11 -5.57 11.33
C TYR A 43 -31.32 -4.94 10.17
N LEU A 44 -31.56 -3.68 9.79
CA LEU A 44 -30.92 -3.06 8.61
C LEU A 44 -29.93 -1.92 8.92
N ASN A 45 -29.62 -1.64 10.19
CA ASN A 45 -28.87 -0.43 10.59
C ASN A 45 -27.59 -0.66 11.39
N GLN A 46 -26.90 -1.79 11.23
CA GLN A 46 -25.63 -2.04 11.95
C GLN A 46 -24.49 -2.44 11.01
N GLY A 47 -23.94 -1.44 10.35
CA GLY A 47 -22.61 -1.44 9.75
C GLY A 47 -21.99 -0.07 10.02
N VAL A 48 -20.67 -0.02 10.29
CA VAL A 48 -19.93 1.23 10.52
C VAL A 48 -20.30 2.23 9.43
N ASN A 49 -20.83 3.39 9.83
CA ASN A 49 -21.26 4.40 8.87
C ASN A 49 -20.00 4.93 8.18
N SER A 50 -19.99 5.07 6.85
CA SER A 50 -18.84 5.55 6.07
C SER A 50 -18.27 6.88 6.62
N LYS A 51 -19.14 7.68 7.25
CA LYS A 51 -18.78 8.89 8.00
C LYS A 51 -17.86 8.62 9.19
N GLU A 52 -18.09 7.56 9.97
CA GLU A 52 -17.29 7.17 11.13
C GLU A 52 -15.90 6.67 10.72
N LEU A 53 -15.80 5.99 9.57
CA LEU A 53 -14.52 5.51 9.04
C LEU A 53 -13.68 6.68 8.47
N ILE A 54 -14.31 7.58 7.71
CA ILE A 54 -13.66 8.81 7.22
C ILE A 54 -13.26 9.69 8.39
N LEU A 55 -14.13 9.86 9.39
CA LEU A 55 -13.84 10.62 10.60
C LEU A 55 -12.76 9.95 11.46
N TYR A 56 -12.71 8.62 11.55
CA TYR A 56 -11.63 7.89 12.22
C TYR A 56 -10.29 8.15 11.53
N PHE A 57 -10.23 8.06 10.19
CA PHE A 57 -9.00 8.35 9.46
C PHE A 57 -8.62 9.83 9.54
N LEU A 58 -9.57 10.74 9.55
CA LEU A 58 -9.33 12.16 9.78
C LEU A 58 -8.80 12.41 11.20
N LEU A 59 -9.45 11.86 12.22
CA LEU A 59 -9.05 11.97 13.61
C LEU A 59 -7.68 11.33 13.84
N LYS A 60 -7.39 10.21 13.20
CA LYS A 60 -6.09 9.54 13.23
C LYS A 60 -5.01 10.33 12.52
N THR A 61 -5.32 10.90 11.35
CA THR A 61 -4.42 11.85 10.66
C THR A 61 -4.17 13.08 11.54
N ILE A 62 -5.17 13.55 12.28
CA ILE A 62 -5.06 14.65 13.26
C ILE A 62 -4.28 14.22 14.53
N GLU A 63 -4.34 12.95 14.95
CA GLU A 63 -3.58 12.39 16.07
C GLU A 63 -2.12 12.15 15.72
N ASP A 64 -1.83 11.59 14.54
CA ASP A 64 -0.48 11.44 13.98
C ASP A 64 0.24 12.80 13.89
N VAL A 65 -0.54 13.87 13.66
CA VAL A 65 -0.10 15.26 13.69
C VAL A 65 0.15 15.76 15.11
N LYS A 66 -0.57 15.30 16.13
CA LYS A 66 -0.31 15.71 17.53
C LYS A 66 0.97 15.09 18.09
N GLU A 67 1.27 13.83 17.77
CA GLU A 67 2.50 13.17 18.24
C GLU A 67 3.76 13.79 17.62
N HIS A 68 3.70 14.30 16.38
CA HIS A 68 4.83 14.98 15.73
C HIS A 68 5.00 16.47 16.12
N PHE A 69 4.04 17.07 16.85
CA PHE A 69 4.03 18.50 17.19
C PHE A 69 4.00 18.77 18.71
N SER A 70 4.59 17.89 19.53
CA SER A 70 4.65 18.05 20.99
C SER A 70 5.37 19.31 21.49
N ASP A 71 6.04 20.06 20.61
CA ASP A 71 6.83 21.25 20.96
C ASP A 71 6.10 22.59 20.85
N TYR A 72 4.88 22.65 20.31
CA TYR A 72 4.10 23.89 20.24
C TYR A 72 2.93 23.91 21.23
N LYS A 73 3.25 24.07 22.53
CA LYS A 73 2.28 24.62 23.49
C LYS A 73 2.35 26.15 23.45
N LYS A 74 1.41 26.76 22.74
CA LYS A 74 0.68 27.96 23.18
C LYS A 74 -0.40 28.32 22.16
N ASP A 75 -1.62 28.39 22.69
CA ASP A 75 -2.82 29.02 22.14
C ASP A 75 -3.50 28.34 20.94
N GLY A 76 -4.56 27.57 21.23
CA GLY A 76 -5.50 27.09 20.20
C GLY A 76 -6.36 25.87 20.56
N THR A 77 -6.32 25.36 21.79
CA THR A 77 -6.97 24.10 22.22
C THR A 77 -8.51 24.11 22.30
N LEU A 78 -9.21 25.18 21.89
CA LEU A 78 -10.68 25.25 22.02
C LEU A 78 -11.43 24.54 20.87
N GLU A 79 -10.99 24.66 19.61
CA GLU A 79 -11.76 24.16 18.43
C GLU A 79 -11.84 22.63 18.36
N LEU A 80 -10.77 21.91 18.73
CA LEU A 80 -10.77 20.44 18.76
C LEU A 80 -11.77 19.90 19.80
N THR A 81 -11.84 20.53 20.97
CA THR A 81 -12.71 20.08 22.07
C THR A 81 -14.19 20.18 21.71
N GLU A 82 -14.55 21.12 20.85
CA GLU A 82 -15.91 21.33 20.37
C GLU A 82 -16.29 20.35 19.26
N LEU A 83 -15.35 20.04 18.35
CA LEU A 83 -15.48 18.93 17.39
C LEU A 83 -15.61 17.58 18.11
N PHE A 84 -14.78 17.33 19.13
CA PHE A 84 -14.86 16.12 19.97
C PHE A 84 -16.15 16.05 20.79
N LYS A 85 -16.67 17.18 21.30
CA LYS A 85 -17.99 17.23 21.97
C LYS A 85 -19.13 16.91 21.01
N ARG A 86 -19.07 17.40 19.76
CA ARG A 86 -20.08 17.17 18.73
C ARG A 86 -20.17 15.70 18.30
N TYR A 87 -19.07 14.96 18.38
CA TYR A 87 -18.99 13.52 18.02
C TYR A 87 -18.75 12.60 19.23
N SER A 88 -18.96 13.11 20.46
CA SER A 88 -18.69 12.43 21.75
C SER A 88 -19.50 11.16 22.03
N HIS A 89 -20.48 10.84 21.19
CA HIS A 89 -21.25 9.60 21.24
C HIS A 89 -20.46 8.38 20.73
N LEU A 90 -19.34 8.61 20.02
CA LEU A 90 -18.36 7.58 19.68
C LEU A 90 -17.43 7.35 20.89
N ARG A 91 -17.73 6.32 21.70
CA ARG A 91 -17.05 6.09 23.00
C ARG A 91 -15.58 5.69 22.83
N VAL A 92 -14.67 6.65 23.00
CA VAL A 92 -13.25 6.40 23.34
C VAL A 92 -13.12 6.48 24.87
N ARG A 93 -12.71 5.39 25.54
CA ARG A 93 -12.48 5.40 27.00
C ARG A 93 -11.01 5.72 27.32
N TRP A 94 -10.84 6.63 28.28
CA TRP A 94 -9.56 7.00 28.89
C TRP A 94 -9.35 6.18 30.16
N GLU A 95 -8.19 5.55 30.32
CA GLU A 95 -7.71 5.09 31.63
C GLU A 95 -6.39 5.79 31.93
N SER A 96 -6.40 6.67 32.93
CA SER A 96 -5.20 7.29 33.47
C SER A 96 -4.67 6.42 34.61
N ASN A 97 -3.42 5.97 34.50
CA ASN A 97 -2.65 5.60 35.68
C ASN A 97 -1.50 6.59 35.83
N SER A 98 -1.50 7.28 36.97
CA SER A 98 -0.53 8.27 37.38
C SER A 98 0.88 7.67 37.43
N SER A 99 1.73 8.04 36.47
CA SER A 99 3.22 8.15 36.52
C SER A 99 3.97 7.71 35.24
N ASN A 100 3.29 7.31 34.16
CA ASN A 100 3.89 7.26 32.82
C ASN A 100 2.80 7.14 31.75
N THR A 101 2.55 8.20 30.99
CA THR A 101 1.54 8.21 29.94
C THR A 101 2.05 7.45 28.72
N LYS A 102 1.87 6.13 28.69
CA LYS A 102 1.89 5.33 27.46
C LYS A 102 0.46 5.19 26.97
N ILE A 103 0.16 5.77 25.82
CA ILE A 103 -1.16 5.65 25.19
C ILE A 103 -1.22 4.29 24.49
N ARG A 104 -2.12 3.41 24.95
CA ARG A 104 -2.60 2.28 24.15
C ARG A 104 -4.00 2.62 23.67
N ALA A 105 -4.15 2.88 22.38
CA ALA A 105 -5.46 2.91 21.74
C ALA A 105 -6.01 1.48 21.66
N ASN A 106 -6.63 0.99 22.73
CA ASN A 106 -7.44 -0.22 22.69
C ASN A 106 -8.85 0.17 22.23
N LEU A 107 -9.10 0.09 20.93
CA LEU A 107 -10.46 0.03 20.41
C LEU A 107 -11.04 -1.35 20.76
N ASN A 108 -11.66 -1.46 21.94
CA ASN A 108 -12.65 -2.50 22.16
C ASN A 108 -13.84 -2.15 21.28
N PHE A 109 -13.93 -2.80 20.11
CA PHE A 109 -15.16 -2.86 19.34
C PHE A 109 -16.24 -3.41 20.28
N GLY A 110 -17.10 -2.52 20.74
CA GLY A 110 -18.24 -2.82 21.60
C GLY A 110 -19.35 -3.50 20.82
N ASP A 111 -19.06 -4.57 20.10
CA ASP A 111 -19.88 -5.77 20.03
C ASP A 111 -19.03 -6.91 19.45
N LYS A 112 -18.99 -8.07 20.12
CA LYS A 112 -18.26 -9.28 19.70
C LYS A 112 -18.93 -9.99 18.51
N ARG A 113 -19.68 -9.26 17.69
CA ARG A 113 -20.38 -9.76 16.51
C ARG A 113 -19.72 -9.20 15.26
N GLN A 114 -18.79 -10.03 14.76
CA GLN A 114 -18.44 -10.23 13.35
C GLN A 114 -19.06 -9.23 12.36
N LEU A 115 -18.46 -8.04 12.24
CA LEU A 115 -18.28 -7.48 10.91
C LEU A 115 -17.19 -8.32 10.26
N SER A 116 -17.54 -9.00 9.18
CA SER A 116 -16.66 -9.84 8.39
C SER A 116 -15.57 -8.99 7.70
N VAL A 117 -14.64 -8.44 8.49
CA VAL A 117 -13.40 -7.79 8.01
C VAL A 117 -12.41 -8.83 7.47
N LYS A 118 -12.78 -10.13 7.48
CA LYS A 118 -12.12 -11.16 6.67
C LYS A 118 -12.57 -11.21 5.21
N THR A 119 -13.63 -10.50 4.80
CA THR A 119 -14.24 -10.73 3.47
C THR A 119 -13.42 -10.23 2.28
N ARG A 120 -12.29 -9.52 2.48
CA ARG A 120 -11.56 -8.83 1.38
C ARG A 120 -10.05 -8.65 1.54
N GLY A 121 -9.41 -9.29 2.52
CA GLY A 121 -7.95 -9.19 2.70
C GLY A 121 -7.38 -7.81 3.05
N THR A 122 -8.23 -6.89 3.49
CA THR A 122 -7.81 -5.55 3.94
C THR A 122 -7.27 -5.63 5.37
N TYR A 123 -5.99 -5.97 5.52
CA TYR A 123 -5.29 -5.91 6.79
C TYR A 123 -4.71 -4.52 7.00
N TYR A 124 -5.15 -3.81 8.04
CA TYR A 124 -4.57 -2.51 8.37
C TYR A 124 -3.11 -2.69 8.80
N THR A 125 -2.19 -2.12 8.03
CA THR A 125 -0.75 -2.16 8.30
C THR A 125 -0.40 -1.28 9.51
N PRO A 126 0.32 -1.79 10.52
CA PRO A 126 0.83 -0.98 11.62
C PRO A 126 1.72 0.15 11.12
N ILE A 127 1.51 1.37 11.65
CA ILE A 127 2.22 2.59 11.20
C ILE A 127 3.73 2.43 11.27
N PHE A 128 4.25 1.86 12.37
CA PHE A 128 5.70 1.67 12.54
C PHE A 128 6.31 0.79 11.44
N MET A 129 5.55 -0.17 10.89
CA MET A 129 6.02 -1.01 9.78
C MET A 129 6.02 -0.24 8.48
N SER A 130 4.94 0.50 8.19
CA SER A 130 4.85 1.29 6.97
C SER A 130 5.88 2.41 6.94
N ASP A 131 6.05 3.16 8.03
CA ASP A 131 7.05 4.22 8.16
C ASP A 131 8.48 3.65 7.98
N PHE A 132 8.82 2.59 8.72
CA PHE A 132 10.11 1.93 8.57
C PHE A 132 10.41 1.48 7.13
N MET A 133 9.45 0.81 6.50
CA MET A 133 9.59 0.33 5.12
C MET A 133 9.76 1.49 4.12
N CYS A 134 9.00 2.58 4.29
CA CYS A 134 9.12 3.78 3.46
C CYS A 134 10.50 4.41 3.62
N LYS A 135 10.92 4.66 4.87
CA LYS A 135 12.21 5.28 5.20
C LYS A 135 13.39 4.48 4.66
N GLU A 136 13.48 3.19 5.01
CA GLU A 136 14.59 2.32 4.59
C GLU A 136 14.72 2.24 3.06
N SER A 137 13.60 2.29 2.34
CA SER A 137 13.59 2.16 0.88
C SER A 137 13.92 3.49 0.20
N LEU A 138 13.31 4.59 0.65
CA LEU A 138 13.53 5.91 0.08
C LEU A 138 14.95 6.42 0.34
N ASP A 139 15.53 6.14 1.51
CA ASP A 139 16.92 6.49 1.81
C ASP A 139 17.90 5.95 0.75
N ILE A 140 17.70 4.72 0.30
CA ILE A 140 18.54 4.08 -0.73
C ILE A 140 18.34 4.78 -2.08
N ILE A 141 17.10 5.02 -2.49
CA ILE A 141 16.78 5.64 -3.78
C ILE A 141 17.29 7.08 -3.82
N ILE A 142 17.04 7.86 -2.76
CA ILE A 142 17.47 9.25 -2.65
C ILE A 142 18.99 9.36 -2.74
N ARG A 143 19.74 8.48 -2.05
CA ARG A 143 21.20 8.43 -2.17
C ARG A 143 21.65 8.15 -3.61
N GLN A 144 21.00 7.23 -4.32
CA GLN A 144 21.31 6.98 -5.73
C GLN A 144 21.05 8.21 -6.61
N LYS A 145 19.96 8.94 -6.37
CA LYS A 145 19.65 10.17 -7.11
C LYS A 145 20.65 11.29 -6.82
N ARG A 146 21.09 11.43 -5.57
CA ARG A 146 22.14 12.39 -5.18
C ARG A 146 23.44 12.12 -5.93
N VAL A 147 23.92 10.87 -5.90
CA VAL A 147 25.12 10.46 -6.64
C VAL A 147 24.96 10.71 -8.15
N TYR A 148 23.78 10.44 -8.71
CA TYR A 148 23.54 10.72 -10.13
C TYR A 148 23.60 12.23 -10.44
N LEU A 149 22.99 13.07 -9.59
CA LEU A 149 23.05 14.52 -9.72
C LEU A 149 24.50 15.05 -9.61
N GLU A 150 25.30 14.52 -8.69
CA GLU A 150 26.71 14.87 -8.54
C GLU A 150 27.51 14.55 -9.80
N ASN A 151 27.30 13.38 -10.41
CA ASN A 151 27.95 13.00 -11.67
C ASN A 151 27.56 13.95 -12.81
N ILE A 152 26.29 14.35 -12.89
CA ILE A 152 25.83 15.33 -13.90
C ILE A 152 26.52 16.68 -13.71
N ILE A 153 26.63 17.15 -12.47
CA ILE A 153 27.32 18.41 -12.16
C ILE A 153 28.79 18.34 -12.61
N GLN A 154 29.45 17.19 -12.41
CA GLN A 154 30.83 16.97 -12.87
C GLN A 154 30.93 16.93 -14.41
N GLU A 155 30.03 16.25 -15.11
CA GLU A 155 30.00 16.16 -16.57
C GLU A 155 29.80 17.52 -17.24
N VAL A 156 28.86 18.32 -16.73
CA VAL A 156 28.59 19.68 -17.24
C VAL A 156 29.82 20.57 -17.10
N ASN A 157 30.55 20.44 -15.99
CA ASN A 157 31.81 21.16 -15.78
C ASN A 157 32.89 20.80 -16.82
N LEU A 158 32.83 19.58 -17.37
CA LEU A 158 33.74 19.07 -18.40
C LEU A 158 33.25 19.35 -19.85
N LYS A 159 32.25 20.21 -20.05
CA LYS A 159 31.69 20.67 -21.35
C LYS A 159 31.19 19.57 -22.29
N SER A 160 30.78 18.43 -21.74
CA SER A 160 30.09 17.39 -22.50
C SER A 160 28.65 17.38 -22.03
N SER A 161 27.65 17.73 -22.85
CA SER A 161 26.26 17.59 -22.37
C SER A 161 25.24 17.12 -23.42
N PRO A 162 24.54 16.02 -23.11
CA PRO A 162 23.17 15.75 -23.56
C PRO A 162 22.17 16.75 -22.96
N SER A 163 20.88 16.61 -23.32
CA SER A 163 19.75 17.34 -22.74
C SER A 163 19.68 17.16 -21.20
N ILE A 164 19.93 18.24 -20.45
CA ILE A 164 19.92 18.24 -18.98
C ILE A 164 18.53 17.98 -18.38
N VAL A 165 17.48 18.38 -19.11
CA VAL A 165 16.08 18.21 -18.69
C VAL A 165 15.72 16.74 -18.59
N ASP A 166 16.17 15.92 -19.55
CA ASP A 166 15.91 14.48 -19.54
C ASP A 166 16.55 13.81 -18.33
N LYS A 167 17.80 14.18 -18.01
CA LYS A 167 18.48 13.69 -16.81
C LYS A 167 17.77 14.11 -15.51
N LEU A 168 17.27 15.34 -15.44
CA LEU A 168 16.48 15.79 -14.28
C LEU A 168 15.12 15.09 -14.19
N THR A 169 14.53 14.68 -15.31
CA THR A 169 13.30 13.87 -15.38
C THR A 169 13.50 12.44 -14.82
N ASP A 170 14.75 11.98 -14.76
CA ASP A 170 15.11 10.73 -14.08
C ASP A 170 15.38 10.91 -12.58
N ILE A 171 15.63 12.15 -12.13
CA ILE A 171 16.00 12.48 -10.76
C ILE A 171 14.79 12.97 -9.97
N LEU A 172 14.14 14.04 -10.42
CA LEU A 172 13.13 14.77 -9.66
C LEU A 172 11.88 13.92 -9.34
N PRO A 173 11.22 13.27 -10.30
CA PRO A 173 10.09 12.40 -9.99
C PRO A 173 10.58 11.04 -9.46
N LEU A 174 10.40 10.82 -8.16
CA LEU A 174 10.48 9.48 -7.57
C LEU A 174 9.15 8.78 -7.78
N ARG A 175 9.09 7.82 -8.72
CA ARG A 175 7.87 7.13 -9.10
C ARG A 175 7.61 5.96 -8.15
N ILE A 176 6.69 6.14 -7.21
CA ILE A 176 6.35 5.20 -6.15
C ILE A 176 4.97 4.60 -6.43
N VAL A 177 4.87 3.26 -6.42
CA VAL A 177 3.59 2.56 -6.61
C VAL A 177 3.25 1.61 -5.48
N ASP A 178 1.98 1.62 -5.07
CA ASP A 178 1.37 0.54 -4.30
C ASP A 178 0.37 -0.22 -5.19
N LEU A 179 0.69 -1.46 -5.54
CA LEU A 179 -0.10 -2.29 -6.46
C LEU A 179 -1.42 -2.77 -5.84
N SER A 180 -1.60 -2.60 -4.54
CA SER A 180 -2.79 -2.98 -3.78
C SER A 180 -2.99 -2.00 -2.63
N MET A 181 -3.19 -0.73 -2.99
CA MET A 181 -3.00 0.40 -2.07
C MET A 181 -3.97 0.41 -0.87
N GLY A 182 -5.10 -0.30 -0.96
CA GLY A 182 -6.15 -0.18 0.01
C GLY A 182 -6.56 1.29 0.14
N ILE A 183 -6.63 1.79 1.37
CA ILE A 183 -6.93 3.19 1.68
C ILE A 183 -5.74 4.15 1.50
N GLY A 184 -4.58 3.67 1.04
CA GLY A 184 -3.42 4.50 0.72
C GLY A 184 -2.43 4.76 1.86
N ASN A 185 -2.37 3.90 2.89
CA ASN A 185 -1.46 4.10 4.03
C ASN A 185 0.00 4.31 3.61
N PHE A 186 0.58 3.43 2.79
CA PHE A 186 1.97 3.57 2.34
C PHE A 186 2.18 4.84 1.51
N LEU A 187 1.21 5.19 0.66
CA LEU A 187 1.26 6.42 -0.12
C LEU A 187 1.23 7.68 0.77
N CYS A 188 0.51 7.62 1.90
CA CYS A 188 0.55 8.69 2.90
C CYS A 188 1.90 8.79 3.61
N GLU A 189 2.51 7.66 3.95
CA GLU A 189 3.80 7.61 4.64
C GLU A 189 4.98 8.07 3.79
N VAL A 190 4.92 7.95 2.45
CA VAL A 190 6.02 8.42 1.59
C VAL A 190 6.03 9.94 1.37
N ILE A 191 4.90 10.64 1.56
CA ILE A 191 4.78 12.07 1.22
C ILE A 191 5.79 12.96 1.98
N PRO A 192 5.98 12.83 3.31
CA PRO A 192 6.96 13.65 4.02
C PRO A 192 8.38 13.52 3.45
N TYR A 193 8.80 12.29 3.15
CA TYR A 193 10.11 12.01 2.56
C TYR A 193 10.26 12.59 1.15
N LEU A 194 9.19 12.56 0.33
CA LEU A 194 9.18 13.20 -0.99
C LEU A 194 9.34 14.72 -0.90
N LEU A 195 8.67 15.36 0.06
CA LEU A 195 8.78 16.81 0.26
C LEU A 195 10.20 17.21 0.68
N GLU A 196 10.79 16.47 1.62
CA GLU A 196 12.18 16.69 2.06
C GLU A 196 13.16 16.51 0.90
N TYR A 197 13.01 15.42 0.14
CA TYR A 197 13.82 15.13 -1.04
C TYR A 197 13.77 16.24 -2.09
N LEU A 198 12.56 16.69 -2.46
CA LEU A 198 12.39 17.74 -3.47
C LEU A 198 13.00 19.06 -3.01
N GLN A 199 12.84 19.40 -1.73
CA GLN A 199 13.43 20.61 -1.16
C GLN A 199 14.97 20.57 -1.21
N GLU A 200 15.57 19.44 -0.87
CA GLU A 200 17.01 19.25 -0.91
C GLU A 200 17.56 19.31 -2.35
N ILE A 201 16.99 18.52 -3.27
CA ILE A 201 17.45 18.47 -4.65
C ILE A 201 17.25 19.82 -5.34
N LYS A 202 16.13 20.52 -5.08
CA LYS A 202 15.93 21.90 -5.55
C LYS A 202 17.09 22.79 -5.11
N LYS A 203 17.47 22.74 -3.83
CA LYS A 203 18.58 23.55 -3.30
C LYS A 203 19.87 23.26 -4.04
N THR A 204 20.23 21.99 -4.22
CA THR A 204 21.46 21.60 -4.95
C THR A 204 21.43 22.04 -6.40
N ILE A 205 20.29 21.88 -7.10
CA ILE A 205 20.12 22.36 -8.48
C ILE A 205 20.34 23.88 -8.52
N GLN A 206 19.74 24.63 -7.61
CA GLN A 206 19.83 26.09 -7.60
C GLN A 206 21.22 26.63 -7.29
N THR A 207 21.88 26.08 -6.27
CA THR A 207 23.15 26.61 -5.80
C THR A 207 24.35 26.12 -6.60
N THR A 208 24.23 24.94 -7.22
CA THR A 208 25.39 24.24 -7.81
C THR A 208 25.22 23.99 -9.30
N LEU A 209 24.08 23.43 -9.74
CA LEU A 209 23.90 23.07 -11.15
C LEU A 209 23.58 24.30 -12.02
N LEU A 210 22.57 25.10 -11.66
CA LEU A 210 22.14 26.25 -12.47
C LEU A 210 23.28 27.23 -12.76
N PRO A 211 24.18 27.60 -11.82
CA PRO A 211 25.30 28.51 -12.12
C PRO A 211 26.23 28.04 -13.24
N LEU A 212 26.34 26.72 -13.45
CA LEU A 212 27.20 26.11 -14.46
C LEU A 212 26.56 26.05 -15.86
N LEU A 213 25.24 26.31 -15.95
CA LEU A 213 24.47 26.13 -17.17
C LEU A 213 24.30 27.41 -17.98
N SER A 214 24.10 27.24 -19.29
CA SER A 214 23.75 28.33 -20.20
C SER A 214 22.37 28.92 -19.85
N ASN A 215 22.07 30.13 -20.33
CA ASN A 215 20.74 30.73 -20.12
C ASN A 215 19.63 29.90 -20.76
N THR A 216 19.90 29.30 -21.92
CA THR A 216 18.97 28.41 -22.63
C THR A 216 18.63 27.19 -21.78
N ASP A 217 19.64 26.49 -21.24
CA ASP A 217 19.40 25.32 -20.39
C ASP A 217 18.64 25.67 -19.11
N LYS A 218 18.98 26.81 -18.49
CA LYS A 218 18.24 27.33 -17.33
C LYS A 218 16.77 27.56 -17.67
N GLU A 219 16.47 28.10 -18.85
CA GLU A 219 15.11 28.32 -19.31
C GLU A 219 14.37 27.01 -19.55
N SER A 220 15.00 26.04 -20.23
CA SER A 220 14.44 24.69 -20.42
C SER A 220 14.10 24.00 -19.10
N ILE A 221 15.01 24.04 -18.12
CA ILE A 221 14.74 23.50 -16.77
C ILE A 221 13.56 24.21 -16.11
N SER A 222 13.46 25.53 -16.25
CA SER A 222 12.37 26.31 -15.66
C SER A 222 11.01 25.99 -16.29
N ASN A 223 10.99 25.66 -17.58
CA ASN A 223 9.76 25.30 -18.28
C ASN A 223 9.26 23.91 -17.86
N SER A 224 10.17 22.96 -17.61
CA SER A 224 9.82 21.60 -17.17
C SER A 224 9.63 21.48 -15.66
N PHE A 225 10.40 22.23 -14.87
CA PHE A 225 10.40 22.20 -13.40
C PHE A 225 10.43 23.63 -12.83
N PRO A 226 9.27 24.34 -12.81
CA PRO A 226 9.20 25.75 -12.43
C PRO A 226 9.79 26.07 -11.04
N PHE A 227 9.60 25.16 -10.08
CA PHE A 227 10.13 25.31 -8.72
C PHE A 227 11.66 25.33 -8.65
N CYS A 228 12.39 24.85 -9.69
CA CYS A 228 13.84 24.90 -9.72
C CYS A 228 14.42 26.32 -9.86
N LYS A 229 13.67 27.30 -10.37
CA LYS A 229 14.14 28.72 -10.43
C LYS A 229 13.56 29.62 -9.34
N ALA A 230 12.61 29.13 -8.55
CA ALA A 230 11.95 29.92 -7.52
C ALA A 230 12.97 30.45 -6.49
N LYS A 231 12.86 31.73 -6.14
CA LYS A 231 13.75 32.33 -5.11
C LYS A 231 13.59 31.59 -3.77
N PRO A 232 14.60 31.61 -2.87
CA PRO A 232 14.49 30.97 -1.56
C PRO A 232 13.26 31.42 -0.75
N GLU A 233 12.88 32.68 -0.88
CA GLU A 233 11.73 33.31 -0.21
C GLU A 233 10.36 32.96 -0.84
N GLN A 234 10.35 32.40 -2.06
CA GLN A 234 9.13 32.17 -2.82
C GLN A 234 8.44 30.90 -2.33
N ASP A 235 7.14 31.03 -2.00
CA ASP A 235 6.30 29.88 -1.66
C ASP A 235 6.10 29.00 -2.90
N ILE A 236 6.60 27.77 -2.81
CA ILE A 236 6.51 26.72 -3.83
C ILE A 236 5.67 25.53 -3.35
N SER A 237 4.93 25.68 -2.25
CA SER A 237 4.14 24.60 -1.66
C SER A 237 3.13 24.03 -2.67
N ARG A 238 2.57 24.88 -3.54
CA ARG A 238 1.65 24.46 -4.59
C ARG A 238 2.35 23.69 -5.70
N ASP A 239 3.54 24.11 -6.10
CA ASP A 239 4.34 23.41 -7.10
C ASP A 239 4.70 22.00 -6.61
N PHE A 240 5.18 21.88 -5.37
CA PHE A 240 5.49 20.58 -4.77
C PHE A 240 4.26 19.69 -4.59
N ALA A 241 3.15 20.25 -4.09
CA ALA A 241 1.91 19.50 -3.91
C ALA A 241 1.41 18.93 -5.23
N ASN A 242 1.37 19.76 -6.28
CA ASN A 242 0.97 19.32 -7.61
C ASN A 242 1.97 18.33 -8.21
N PHE A 243 3.27 18.57 -8.07
CA PHE A 243 4.31 17.70 -8.62
C PHE A 243 4.25 16.28 -8.02
N ILE A 244 4.14 16.18 -6.69
CA ILE A 244 4.00 14.89 -6.00
C ILE A 244 2.73 14.17 -6.46
N THR A 245 1.61 14.90 -6.53
CA THR A 245 0.29 14.36 -6.90
C THR A 245 0.28 13.76 -8.31
N HIS A 246 0.98 14.39 -9.26
CA HIS A 246 0.90 14.03 -10.68
C HIS A 246 2.07 13.17 -11.17
N PHE A 247 3.23 13.21 -10.50
CA PHE A 247 4.46 12.59 -11.02
C PHE A 247 5.17 11.64 -10.05
N CYS A 248 4.76 11.58 -8.78
CA CYS A 248 5.43 10.72 -7.79
C CYS A 248 4.55 9.58 -7.27
N LEU A 249 3.25 9.81 -7.05
CA LEU A 249 2.38 8.83 -6.39
C LEU A 249 1.53 8.04 -7.38
N TYR A 250 1.61 6.72 -7.29
CA TYR A 250 0.85 5.77 -8.09
C TYR A 250 0.21 4.71 -7.19
N GLY A 251 -0.99 4.26 -7.51
CA GLY A 251 -1.66 3.26 -6.68
C GLY A 251 -2.78 2.57 -7.41
N ILE A 252 -2.99 1.29 -7.09
CA ILE A 252 -4.03 0.48 -7.72
C ILE A 252 -4.87 -0.16 -6.63
N GLU A 253 -6.19 -0.03 -6.77
CA GLU A 253 -7.17 -0.66 -5.90
C GLU A 253 -8.29 -1.25 -6.75
N LEU A 254 -8.72 -2.47 -6.43
CA LEU A 254 -9.76 -3.16 -7.18
C LEU A 254 -11.17 -2.73 -6.72
N ASP A 255 -11.34 -2.41 -5.44
CA ASP A 255 -12.61 -1.99 -4.87
C ASP A 255 -12.86 -0.48 -5.10
N PRO A 256 -13.93 -0.10 -5.83
CA PRO A 256 -14.20 1.30 -6.13
C PRO A 256 -14.43 2.19 -4.91
N LYS A 257 -14.92 1.64 -3.79
CA LYS A 257 -15.18 2.42 -2.57
C LYS A 257 -13.87 2.71 -1.84
N ILE A 258 -13.02 1.70 -1.69
CA ILE A 258 -11.70 1.84 -1.08
C ILE A 258 -10.81 2.75 -1.93
N HIS A 259 -10.88 2.62 -3.25
CA HIS A 259 -10.20 3.51 -4.20
C HIS A 259 -10.55 4.98 -3.99
N LYS A 260 -11.85 5.31 -3.91
CA LYS A 260 -12.31 6.68 -3.64
C LYS A 260 -11.80 7.20 -2.30
N MET A 261 -11.85 6.37 -1.25
CA MET A 261 -11.30 6.73 0.07
C MET A 261 -9.81 7.02 0.00
N ALA A 262 -9.03 6.20 -0.71
CA ALA A 262 -7.60 6.39 -0.87
C ALA A 262 -7.27 7.74 -1.52
N LYS A 263 -7.99 8.11 -2.59
CA LYS A 263 -7.82 9.40 -3.26
C LYS A 263 -8.02 10.57 -2.29
N ILE A 264 -9.06 10.51 -1.45
CA ILE A 264 -9.36 11.57 -0.46
C ILE A 264 -8.31 11.61 0.65
N ILE A 265 -7.94 10.45 1.22
CA ILE A 265 -6.99 10.37 2.33
C ILE A 265 -5.61 10.86 1.89
N VAL A 266 -5.13 10.40 0.73
CA VAL A 266 -3.85 10.84 0.15
C VAL A 266 -3.90 12.34 -0.16
N SER A 267 -4.98 12.86 -0.75
CA SER A 267 -5.09 14.29 -1.01
C SER A 267 -5.05 15.10 0.28
N LEU A 268 -5.81 14.70 1.31
CA LEU A 268 -5.84 15.39 2.60
C LEU A 268 -4.46 15.38 3.28
N LYS A 269 -3.70 14.29 3.18
CA LYS A 269 -2.32 14.23 3.69
C LYS A 269 -1.41 15.26 3.00
N ILE A 270 -1.47 15.37 1.67
CA ILE A 270 -0.69 16.37 0.92
C ILE A 270 -1.13 17.78 1.32
N GLN A 271 -2.44 18.07 1.27
CA GLN A 271 -2.99 19.38 1.63
C GLN A 271 -2.63 19.78 3.06
N PHE A 272 -2.64 18.82 3.99
CA PHE A 272 -2.27 19.07 5.37
C PHE A 272 -0.80 19.47 5.50
N LEU A 273 0.11 18.78 4.81
CA LEU A 273 1.55 19.04 4.89
C LEU A 273 1.97 20.30 4.12
N THR A 274 1.34 20.59 2.99
CA THR A 274 1.70 21.73 2.12
C THR A 274 0.85 22.96 2.34
N LYS A 275 -0.28 22.84 3.04
CA LYS A 275 -1.31 23.88 3.17
C LYS A 275 -1.92 24.33 1.84
N VAL A 276 -1.80 23.50 0.80
CA VAL A 276 -2.32 23.80 -0.53
C VAL A 276 -3.42 22.82 -0.91
N GLN A 277 -4.57 23.35 -1.30
CA GLN A 277 -5.62 22.56 -1.93
C GLN A 277 -5.16 22.04 -3.29
N ILE A 278 -5.31 20.73 -3.48
CA ILE A 278 -4.98 20.00 -4.70
C ILE A 278 -6.18 19.20 -5.20
N GLU A 279 -6.14 18.86 -6.48
CA GLU A 279 -7.04 17.87 -7.07
C GLU A 279 -6.79 16.47 -6.50
N LEU A 280 -7.76 15.58 -6.69
CA LEU A 280 -7.61 14.19 -6.27
C LEU A 280 -6.54 13.50 -7.13
N PRO A 281 -5.59 12.75 -6.53
CA PRO A 281 -4.51 12.09 -7.25
C PRO A 281 -4.97 11.31 -8.48
N PRO A 282 -4.54 11.68 -9.71
CA PRO A 282 -5.03 11.07 -10.94
C PRO A 282 -4.49 9.65 -11.15
N ASN A 283 -3.28 9.38 -10.67
CA ASN A 283 -2.56 8.12 -10.86
C ASN A 283 -2.94 7.03 -9.84
N LEU A 284 -3.94 7.29 -8.99
CA LEU A 284 -4.59 6.28 -8.17
C LEU A 284 -5.76 5.71 -8.95
N LEU A 285 -5.68 4.44 -9.33
CA LEU A 285 -6.56 3.80 -10.29
C LEU A 285 -7.45 2.72 -9.65
N CYS A 286 -8.70 2.67 -10.11
CA CYS A 286 -9.63 1.60 -9.78
C CYS A 286 -9.49 0.47 -10.82
N ARG A 287 -8.52 -0.42 -10.64
CA ARG A 287 -8.11 -1.45 -11.63
C ARG A 287 -7.70 -2.74 -10.94
N ASN A 288 -7.59 -3.82 -11.71
CA ASN A 288 -7.10 -5.11 -11.26
C ASN A 288 -5.59 -5.26 -11.56
N SER A 289 -4.75 -5.04 -10.56
CA SER A 289 -3.29 -5.14 -10.66
C SER A 289 -2.76 -6.57 -10.88
N LEU A 290 -3.58 -7.61 -10.75
CA LEU A 290 -3.20 -8.98 -11.10
C LEU A 290 -3.45 -9.32 -12.56
N ILE A 291 -4.28 -8.55 -13.24
CA ILE A 291 -4.64 -8.79 -14.64
C ILE A 291 -3.96 -7.73 -15.48
N THR A 292 -2.64 -7.83 -15.60
CA THR A 292 -1.81 -6.77 -16.19
C THR A 292 -0.72 -7.34 -17.07
N THR A 293 -0.27 -6.53 -18.01
CA THR A 293 0.93 -6.77 -18.80
C THR A 293 1.79 -5.50 -18.80
N LYS A 294 3.10 -5.67 -19.00
CA LYS A 294 4.00 -4.52 -19.12
C LYS A 294 3.72 -3.73 -20.40
N GLU A 295 3.55 -4.44 -21.50
CA GLU A 295 3.31 -3.92 -22.85
C GLU A 295 2.04 -4.54 -23.43
N LEU A 296 1.51 -3.96 -24.52
CA LEU A 296 0.28 -4.42 -25.15
C LEU A 296 0.45 -5.87 -25.63
N PRO A 297 -0.37 -6.83 -25.16
CA PRO A 297 -0.21 -8.23 -25.55
C PRO A 297 -0.75 -8.45 -26.96
N GLU A 298 -0.05 -9.26 -27.75
CA GLU A 298 -0.49 -9.62 -29.11
C GLU A 298 -1.70 -10.56 -29.10
N ASN A 299 -1.90 -11.34 -28.02
CA ASN A 299 -2.98 -12.31 -27.93
C ASN A 299 -4.34 -11.62 -27.66
N PRO A 300 -5.32 -11.68 -28.58
CA PRO A 300 -6.63 -11.05 -28.41
C PRO A 300 -7.42 -11.57 -27.21
N GLU A 301 -7.19 -12.83 -26.79
CA GLU A 301 -7.83 -13.40 -25.61
C GLU A 301 -7.37 -12.70 -24.33
N ILE A 302 -6.08 -12.35 -24.25
CA ILE A 302 -5.52 -11.60 -23.13
C ILE A 302 -6.16 -10.20 -23.08
N ILE A 303 -6.22 -9.49 -24.22
CA ILE A 303 -6.83 -8.16 -24.31
C ILE A 303 -8.29 -8.20 -23.83
N LYS A 304 -9.08 -9.14 -24.35
CA LYS A 304 -10.49 -9.32 -23.96
C LYS A 304 -10.63 -9.65 -22.46
N THR A 305 -9.74 -10.46 -21.93
CA THR A 305 -9.73 -10.85 -20.52
C THR A 305 -9.40 -9.67 -19.61
N MET A 306 -8.42 -8.85 -20.00
CA MET A 306 -8.07 -7.61 -19.30
C MET A 306 -9.27 -6.66 -19.28
N GLN A 307 -9.95 -6.45 -20.40
CA GLN A 307 -11.17 -5.62 -20.44
C GLN A 307 -12.26 -6.14 -19.49
N ASN A 308 -12.55 -7.45 -19.52
CA ASN A 308 -13.60 -8.06 -18.70
C ASN A 308 -13.32 -8.05 -17.19
N LEU A 309 -12.04 -8.15 -16.80
CA LEU A 309 -11.62 -8.23 -15.40
C LEU A 309 -11.03 -6.93 -14.86
N ASN A 310 -11.25 -5.82 -15.58
CA ASN A 310 -10.75 -4.49 -15.26
C ASN A 310 -9.21 -4.43 -15.11
N GLY A 311 -8.52 -5.25 -15.89
CA GLY A 311 -7.07 -5.22 -16.10
C GLY A 311 -6.62 -4.05 -16.97
N PHE A 312 -5.30 -3.87 -17.11
CA PHE A 312 -4.70 -2.77 -17.87
C PHE A 312 -3.24 -3.04 -18.27
N VAL A 313 -2.76 -2.31 -19.28
CA VAL A 313 -1.36 -2.36 -19.75
C VAL A 313 -0.58 -1.24 -19.08
N PHE A 314 0.54 -1.56 -18.43
CA PHE A 314 1.34 -0.57 -17.70
C PHE A 314 1.91 0.53 -18.60
N SER A 315 2.45 0.20 -19.77
CA SER A 315 3.06 1.18 -20.68
C SER A 315 2.06 2.16 -21.28
N GLU A 316 0.79 1.75 -21.44
CA GLU A 316 -0.28 2.63 -21.93
C GLU A 316 -0.83 3.49 -20.81
N GLN A 317 -0.96 2.92 -19.61
CA GLN A 317 -1.54 3.60 -18.46
C GLN A 317 -0.60 4.61 -17.81
N PHE A 318 0.72 4.35 -17.87
CA PHE A 318 1.77 5.18 -17.25
C PHE A 318 2.96 5.37 -18.22
N PRO A 319 2.75 6.03 -19.37
CA PRO A 319 3.80 6.21 -20.38
C PRO A 319 5.04 6.93 -19.84
N GLU A 320 4.88 7.84 -18.88
CA GLU A 320 5.97 8.57 -18.22
C GLU A 320 6.84 7.68 -17.30
N VAL A 321 6.34 6.51 -16.91
CA VAL A 321 7.06 5.52 -16.10
C VAL A 321 7.78 4.50 -16.99
N PHE A 322 7.16 4.13 -18.12
CA PHE A 322 7.62 3.03 -18.99
C PHE A 322 8.22 3.47 -20.34
N GLY A 323 8.14 4.76 -20.68
CA GLY A 323 8.64 5.32 -21.94
C GLY A 323 10.07 5.87 -21.89
N ASN A 324 10.81 5.63 -20.80
CA ASN A 324 12.21 6.07 -20.64
C ASN A 324 13.20 4.89 -20.83
N ASP A 325 14.50 5.17 -20.85
CA ASP A 325 15.56 4.18 -21.06
C ASP A 325 15.68 3.12 -19.94
N ASN A 326 15.14 3.40 -18.75
CA ASN A 326 15.12 2.48 -17.61
C ASN A 326 13.67 2.29 -17.10
N PRO A 327 12.81 1.63 -17.89
CA PRO A 327 11.37 1.65 -17.68
C PRO A 327 10.97 0.92 -16.39
N GLY A 328 10.04 1.52 -15.65
CA GLY A 328 9.45 0.98 -14.42
C GLY A 328 9.51 1.93 -13.23
N PHE A 329 8.94 1.51 -12.10
CA PHE A 329 8.86 2.30 -10.88
C PHE A 329 10.19 2.33 -10.12
N ASP A 330 10.48 3.45 -9.45
CA ASP A 330 11.62 3.60 -8.52
C ASP A 330 11.40 2.76 -7.25
N LEU A 331 10.18 2.77 -6.73
CA LEU A 331 9.78 2.03 -5.53
C LEU A 331 8.42 1.37 -5.74
N ILE A 332 8.34 0.08 -5.46
CA ILE A 332 7.10 -0.65 -5.26
C ILE A 332 6.98 -0.92 -3.78
N ILE A 333 5.93 -0.43 -3.13
CA ILE A 333 5.74 -0.56 -1.70
C ILE A 333 4.30 -0.90 -1.37
N GLY A 334 4.06 -1.80 -0.41
CA GLY A 334 2.69 -2.18 -0.07
C GLY A 334 2.54 -3.41 0.82
N ASN A 335 1.29 -3.71 1.14
CA ASN A 335 0.88 -4.95 1.82
C ASN A 335 -0.09 -5.71 0.91
N PRO A 336 0.42 -6.54 -0.02
CA PRO A 336 -0.43 -7.29 -0.93
C PRO A 336 -1.33 -8.29 -0.20
N PRO A 337 -2.50 -8.63 -0.78
CA PRO A 337 -3.43 -9.58 -0.20
C PRO A 337 -2.82 -10.96 0.02
N TRP A 338 -3.27 -11.61 1.09
CA TRP A 338 -2.73 -12.86 1.64
C TRP A 338 -3.59 -14.08 1.31
N GLU A 339 -4.73 -13.87 0.66
CA GLU A 339 -5.71 -14.88 0.37
C GLU A 339 -5.20 -15.89 -0.67
N ILE A 340 -5.85 -17.05 -0.67
CA ILE A 340 -5.73 -18.03 -1.75
C ILE A 340 -6.84 -17.73 -2.75
N LEU A 341 -6.48 -17.64 -4.04
CA LEU A 341 -7.44 -17.48 -5.13
C LEU A 341 -8.19 -18.79 -5.41
N LYS A 342 -9.07 -19.18 -4.49
CA LYS A 342 -9.95 -20.34 -4.57
C LYS A 342 -11.29 -20.01 -3.91
N PRO A 343 -12.39 -20.66 -4.31
CA PRO A 343 -13.65 -20.51 -3.61
C PRO A 343 -13.51 -20.90 -2.14
N ASN A 344 -13.82 -19.98 -1.23
CA ASN A 344 -13.86 -20.20 0.19
C ASN A 344 -15.31 -20.40 0.63
N ASN A 345 -15.81 -21.63 0.50
CA ASN A 345 -17.20 -21.93 0.85
C ASN A 345 -17.53 -21.53 2.29
N ARG A 346 -16.59 -21.74 3.22
CA ARG A 346 -16.78 -21.41 4.64
C ARG A 346 -17.07 -19.93 4.85
N GLU A 347 -16.28 -19.08 4.21
CA GLU A 347 -16.48 -17.63 4.24
C GLU A 347 -17.77 -17.22 3.53
N PHE A 348 -18.04 -17.78 2.35
CA PHE A 348 -19.25 -17.48 1.59
C PHE A 348 -20.53 -17.78 2.39
N PHE A 349 -20.65 -18.99 2.94
CA PHE A 349 -21.87 -19.43 3.63
C PHE A 349 -22.05 -18.84 5.02
N THR A 350 -20.99 -18.29 5.63
CA THR A 350 -21.11 -17.55 6.91
C THR A 350 -22.02 -16.33 6.78
N ASN A 351 -22.12 -15.72 5.58
CA ASN A 351 -23.04 -14.61 5.32
C ASN A 351 -24.52 -14.99 5.39
N TYR A 352 -24.84 -16.29 5.36
CA TYR A 352 -26.21 -16.81 5.38
C TYR A 352 -26.51 -17.63 6.63
N GLN A 353 -25.50 -17.92 7.46
CA GLN A 353 -25.64 -18.71 8.68
C GLN A 353 -24.53 -18.36 9.69
N ASP A 354 -24.89 -17.66 10.77
CA ASP A 354 -23.96 -17.10 11.77
C ASP A 354 -23.04 -18.14 12.44
N ASN A 355 -23.52 -19.38 12.62
CA ASN A 355 -22.74 -20.45 13.26
C ASN A 355 -22.03 -21.38 12.27
N PHE A 356 -22.02 -21.06 10.97
CA PHE A 356 -21.47 -21.95 9.93
C PHE A 356 -20.00 -22.36 10.20
N MET A 357 -19.18 -21.42 10.67
CA MET A 357 -17.77 -21.66 11.00
C MET A 357 -17.54 -22.60 12.20
N GLN A 358 -18.53 -22.71 13.09
CA GLN A 358 -18.46 -23.51 14.32
C GLN A 358 -18.89 -24.96 14.08
N LEU A 359 -19.51 -25.24 12.93
CA LEU A 359 -19.93 -26.58 12.55
C LEU A 359 -18.74 -27.47 12.16
N ASN A 360 -18.88 -28.77 12.43
CA ASN A 360 -17.98 -29.78 11.87
C ASN A 360 -18.21 -29.93 10.36
N ARG A 361 -17.28 -30.59 9.65
CA ARG A 361 -17.34 -30.70 8.17
C ARG A 361 -18.65 -31.30 7.65
N ALA A 362 -19.12 -32.40 8.23
CA ALA A 362 -20.36 -33.04 7.79
C ALA A 362 -21.57 -32.09 7.91
N LYS A 363 -21.70 -31.39 9.04
CA LYS A 363 -22.77 -30.39 9.24
C LYS A 363 -22.61 -29.17 8.34
N GLN A 364 -21.37 -28.80 8.00
CA GLN A 364 -21.12 -27.75 7.01
C GLN A 364 -21.67 -28.18 5.64
N ASP A 365 -21.37 -29.40 5.20
CA ASP A 365 -21.83 -29.93 3.91
C ASP A 365 -23.35 -30.02 3.82
N GLU A 366 -24.01 -30.54 4.86
CA GLU A 366 -25.48 -30.54 4.98
C GLU A 366 -26.06 -29.11 4.94
N SER A 367 -25.44 -28.17 5.67
CA SER A 367 -25.88 -26.78 5.68
C SER A 367 -25.71 -26.12 4.30
N GLN A 368 -24.64 -26.45 3.57
CA GLN A 368 -24.42 -25.95 2.22
C GLN A 368 -25.52 -26.42 1.28
N LEU A 369 -25.81 -27.72 1.26
CA LEU A 369 -26.88 -28.29 0.43
C LEU A 369 -28.22 -27.58 0.69
N ARG A 370 -28.60 -27.47 1.97
CA ARG A 370 -29.82 -26.79 2.40
C ARG A 370 -29.85 -25.31 2.01
N LEU A 371 -28.75 -24.57 2.16
CA LEU A 371 -28.67 -23.16 1.77
C LEU A 371 -28.76 -22.99 0.25
N LEU A 372 -28.20 -23.94 -0.51
CA LEU A 372 -28.24 -23.95 -1.97
C LEU A 372 -29.58 -24.43 -2.55
N ASP A 373 -30.52 -24.95 -1.75
CA ASP A 373 -31.91 -25.15 -2.17
C ASP A 373 -32.62 -23.82 -2.47
N ASN A 374 -32.19 -22.74 -1.83
CA ASN A 374 -32.63 -21.40 -2.18
C ASN A 374 -31.97 -20.95 -3.49
N SER A 375 -32.78 -20.76 -4.54
CA SER A 375 -32.30 -20.38 -5.87
C SER A 375 -31.55 -19.04 -5.89
N ALA A 376 -31.91 -18.07 -5.04
CA ALA A 376 -31.20 -16.80 -4.95
C ALA A 376 -29.78 -16.98 -4.39
N ILE A 377 -29.63 -17.77 -3.31
CA ILE A 377 -28.32 -18.08 -2.72
C ILE A 377 -27.47 -18.89 -3.71
N ARG A 378 -28.08 -19.88 -4.38
CA ARG A 378 -27.44 -20.70 -5.41
C ARG A 378 -26.88 -19.85 -6.56
N ASN A 379 -27.67 -18.92 -7.08
CA ASN A 379 -27.25 -18.04 -8.17
C ASN A 379 -26.06 -17.17 -7.76
N VAL A 380 -26.11 -16.57 -6.55
CA VAL A 380 -24.99 -15.77 -6.03
C VAL A 380 -23.73 -16.62 -5.85
N PHE A 381 -23.86 -17.86 -5.37
CA PHE A 381 -22.74 -18.78 -5.20
C PHE A 381 -22.12 -19.18 -6.54
N GLN A 382 -22.95 -19.46 -7.56
CA GLN A 382 -22.47 -19.77 -8.91
C GLN A 382 -21.71 -18.59 -9.52
N GLU A 383 -22.22 -17.36 -9.38
CA GLU A 383 -21.51 -16.16 -9.86
C GLU A 383 -20.20 -15.93 -9.11
N TYR A 384 -20.15 -16.17 -7.79
CA TYR A 384 -18.91 -16.15 -7.02
C TYR A 384 -17.87 -17.16 -7.54
N GLN A 385 -18.29 -18.40 -7.81
CA GLN A 385 -17.41 -19.43 -8.35
C GLN A 385 -16.92 -19.08 -9.78
N LYS A 386 -17.82 -18.60 -10.64
CA LYS A 386 -17.47 -18.16 -12.00
C LYS A 386 -16.46 -17.02 -11.97
N LYS A 387 -16.63 -16.03 -11.08
CA LYS A 387 -15.68 -14.91 -10.94
C LYS A 387 -14.27 -15.39 -10.61
N ILE A 388 -14.13 -16.30 -9.64
CA ILE A 388 -12.82 -16.86 -9.27
C ILE A 388 -12.24 -17.70 -10.40
N ALA A 389 -13.06 -18.52 -11.07
CA ALA A 389 -12.63 -19.31 -12.22
C ALA A 389 -12.09 -18.43 -13.36
N SER A 390 -12.79 -17.33 -13.67
CA SER A 390 -12.34 -16.35 -14.68
C SER A 390 -11.02 -15.68 -14.30
N GLN A 391 -10.81 -15.36 -13.01
CA GLN A 391 -9.54 -14.81 -12.53
C GLN A 391 -8.40 -15.83 -12.64
N LEU A 392 -8.64 -17.10 -12.29
CA LEU A 392 -7.65 -18.17 -12.45
C LEU A 392 -7.29 -18.42 -13.92
N HIS A 393 -8.29 -18.39 -14.81
CA HIS A 393 -8.07 -18.47 -16.25
C HIS A 393 -7.23 -17.29 -16.75
N ALA A 394 -7.55 -16.07 -16.31
CA ALA A 394 -6.78 -14.88 -16.69
C ALA A 394 -5.31 -14.98 -16.27
N ILE A 395 -5.05 -15.42 -15.03
CA ILE A 395 -3.70 -15.63 -14.53
C ILE A 395 -2.95 -16.70 -15.33
N SER A 396 -3.63 -17.78 -15.77
CA SER A 396 -2.99 -18.83 -16.54
C SER A 396 -2.55 -18.35 -17.94
N ILE A 397 -3.36 -17.52 -18.60
CA ILE A 397 -3.04 -16.99 -19.92
C ILE A 397 -2.05 -15.81 -19.88
N LEU A 398 -1.97 -15.08 -18.76
CA LEU A 398 -0.99 -14.01 -18.54
C LEU A 398 0.45 -14.53 -18.29
N LYS A 399 0.64 -15.85 -18.23
CA LYS A 399 1.94 -16.52 -18.13
C LYS A 399 2.79 -16.09 -16.94
N TYR A 400 2.20 -15.98 -15.75
CA TYR A 400 2.97 -15.92 -14.51
C TYR A 400 3.90 -17.14 -14.42
N SER A 401 5.20 -16.90 -14.63
CA SER A 401 6.20 -17.91 -14.96
C SER A 401 6.84 -18.54 -13.72
N TYR A 402 6.73 -17.89 -12.57
CA TYR A 402 7.45 -18.29 -11.35
C TYR A 402 6.54 -18.84 -10.24
N GLN A 403 5.33 -19.26 -10.62
CA GLN A 403 4.29 -19.70 -9.68
C GLN A 403 4.34 -21.18 -9.32
N SER A 404 5.15 -21.95 -10.04
CA SER A 404 5.45 -23.36 -9.77
C SER A 404 6.94 -23.63 -9.92
N SER A 405 7.44 -24.68 -9.26
CA SER A 405 8.80 -25.19 -9.42
C SER A 405 8.80 -26.65 -9.86
N GLU A 406 9.87 -27.09 -10.51
CA GLU A 406 10.08 -28.51 -10.84
C GLU A 406 11.29 -29.04 -10.07
N ILE A 407 11.10 -30.14 -9.36
CA ILE A 407 12.05 -30.73 -8.42
C ILE A 407 12.05 -32.24 -8.72
N ASN A 408 13.17 -32.76 -9.22
CA ASN A 408 13.32 -34.18 -9.58
C ASN A 408 12.17 -34.71 -10.47
N GLY A 409 11.79 -33.96 -11.51
CA GLY A 409 10.69 -34.33 -12.41
C GLY A 409 9.28 -34.19 -11.82
N LYS A 410 9.13 -33.63 -10.61
CA LYS A 410 7.85 -33.36 -9.97
C LYS A 410 7.58 -31.86 -9.91
N THR A 411 6.42 -31.45 -10.39
CA THR A 411 5.95 -30.06 -10.32
C THR A 411 5.33 -29.75 -8.96
N PHE A 412 5.72 -28.64 -8.36
CA PHE A 412 5.19 -28.09 -7.12
C PHE A 412 4.63 -26.69 -7.40
N SER A 413 3.33 -26.59 -7.68
CA SER A 413 2.62 -25.30 -7.86
C SER A 413 2.09 -24.72 -6.55
N GLY A 414 1.71 -25.59 -5.60
CA GLY A 414 1.04 -25.19 -4.37
C GLY A 414 -0.29 -24.48 -4.62
N ASP A 415 -0.79 -23.77 -3.62
CA ASP A 415 -1.99 -22.95 -3.76
C ASP A 415 -1.69 -21.62 -4.50
N PRO A 416 -2.65 -21.08 -5.27
CA PRO A 416 -2.54 -19.80 -5.95
C PRO A 416 -2.73 -18.66 -4.93
N GLN A 417 -1.70 -18.41 -4.13
CA GLN A 417 -1.71 -17.33 -3.13
C GLN A 417 -1.49 -15.97 -3.81
N LEU A 418 -2.35 -15.01 -3.50
CA LEU A 418 -2.36 -13.70 -4.18
C LEU A 418 -1.01 -12.98 -4.05
N PHE A 419 -0.41 -12.96 -2.87
CA PHE A 419 0.89 -12.30 -2.65
C PHE A 419 1.98 -12.81 -3.61
N LYS A 420 1.96 -14.09 -4.04
CA LYS A 420 2.97 -14.63 -4.99
C LYS A 420 2.87 -13.96 -6.37
N PHE A 421 1.65 -13.70 -6.82
CA PHE A 421 1.41 -13.02 -8.09
C PHE A 421 1.77 -11.53 -8.00
N PHE A 422 1.48 -10.90 -6.87
CA PHE A 422 1.90 -9.52 -6.59
C PHE A 422 3.42 -9.37 -6.56
N MET A 423 4.14 -10.31 -5.94
CA MET A 423 5.60 -10.33 -5.94
C MET A 423 6.16 -10.44 -7.37
N GLU A 424 5.66 -11.39 -8.17
CA GLU A 424 6.09 -11.53 -9.56
C GLU A 424 5.76 -10.28 -10.39
N ASN A 425 4.57 -9.69 -10.22
CA ASN A 425 4.22 -8.46 -10.91
C ASN A 425 5.13 -7.29 -10.50
N ALA A 426 5.40 -7.15 -9.19
CA ALA A 426 6.34 -6.15 -8.68
C ALA A 426 7.73 -6.32 -9.32
N PHE A 427 8.23 -7.55 -9.44
CA PHE A 427 9.48 -7.82 -10.13
C PHE A 427 9.46 -7.38 -11.60
N ASN A 428 8.34 -7.57 -12.30
CA ASN A 428 8.20 -7.20 -13.71
C ASN A 428 8.16 -5.69 -13.95
N VAL A 429 7.58 -4.93 -13.02
CA VAL A 429 7.32 -3.49 -13.20
C VAL A 429 8.27 -2.56 -12.44
N VAL A 430 9.13 -3.09 -11.56
CA VAL A 430 10.22 -2.31 -10.97
C VAL A 430 11.37 -2.15 -11.97
N LYS A 431 11.92 -0.93 -12.06
CA LYS A 431 13.06 -0.66 -12.95
C LYS A 431 14.36 -1.24 -12.42
N ASN A 432 15.40 -1.24 -13.25
CA ASN A 432 16.72 -1.62 -12.79
C ASN A 432 17.24 -0.60 -11.76
N LYS A 433 17.82 -1.08 -10.66
CA LYS A 433 18.17 -0.34 -9.43
C LYS A 433 16.98 0.15 -8.57
N GLY A 434 15.74 -0.06 -9.00
CA GLY A 434 14.56 0.21 -8.19
C GLY A 434 14.36 -0.80 -7.06
N ILE A 435 13.48 -0.47 -6.12
CA ILE A 435 13.26 -1.24 -4.89
C ILE A 435 11.84 -1.81 -4.84
N ILE A 436 11.72 -3.02 -4.32
CA ILE A 436 10.45 -3.67 -3.94
C ILE A 436 10.46 -3.82 -2.42
N SER A 437 9.46 -3.28 -1.74
CA SER A 437 9.30 -3.33 -0.28
C SER A 437 7.88 -3.80 0.07
N LEU A 438 7.70 -5.07 0.41
CA LEU A 438 6.37 -5.68 0.57
C LEU A 438 6.22 -6.39 1.93
N ILE A 439 4.99 -6.36 2.47
CA ILE A 439 4.61 -7.24 3.59
C ILE A 439 3.99 -8.51 3.01
N VAL A 440 4.65 -9.66 3.19
CA VAL A 440 4.18 -10.94 2.63
C VAL A 440 4.21 -12.06 3.66
N GLN A 441 3.52 -13.16 3.37
CA GLN A 441 3.52 -14.33 4.25
C GLN A 441 4.91 -14.99 4.30
N HIS A 442 5.28 -15.49 5.49
CA HIS A 442 6.55 -16.19 5.73
C HIS A 442 6.81 -17.36 4.77
N ASN A 443 5.76 -18.02 4.30
CA ASN A 443 5.87 -19.23 3.48
C ASN A 443 6.67 -19.04 2.18
N ILE A 444 6.85 -17.80 1.71
CA ILE A 444 7.79 -17.47 0.63
C ILE A 444 9.20 -17.98 0.90
N LEU A 445 9.64 -18.06 2.17
CA LEU A 445 10.99 -18.47 2.56
C LEU A 445 11.25 -19.97 2.37
N GLY A 446 10.27 -20.81 2.72
CA GLY A 446 10.47 -22.26 2.80
C GLY A 446 9.67 -23.12 1.83
N SER A 447 8.57 -22.61 1.24
CA SER A 447 7.70 -23.44 0.41
C SER A 447 8.37 -23.87 -0.90
N LYS A 448 8.19 -25.13 -1.31
CA LYS A 448 8.62 -25.63 -2.63
C LYS A 448 7.94 -24.88 -3.78
N SER A 449 6.66 -24.53 -3.61
CA SER A 449 5.90 -23.78 -4.62
C SER A 449 6.42 -22.37 -4.87
N CYS A 450 7.26 -21.86 -3.96
CA CYS A 450 7.84 -20.53 -4.03
C CYS A 450 9.30 -20.55 -4.50
N ALA A 451 9.88 -21.72 -4.81
CA ALA A 451 11.30 -21.83 -5.14
C ALA A 451 11.69 -21.01 -6.37
N ASN A 452 10.89 -21.05 -7.44
CA ASN A 452 11.15 -20.26 -8.65
C ASN A 452 11.02 -18.75 -8.39
N LEU A 453 9.99 -18.34 -7.62
CA LEU A 453 9.82 -16.96 -7.21
C LEU A 453 11.00 -16.47 -6.35
N ARG A 454 11.51 -17.28 -5.42
CA ARG A 454 12.73 -16.93 -4.66
C ARG A 454 13.94 -16.79 -5.58
N ASN A 455 14.11 -17.72 -6.52
CA ASN A 455 15.25 -17.76 -7.43
C ASN A 455 15.36 -16.49 -8.30
N ILE A 456 14.23 -15.92 -8.74
CA ILE A 456 14.30 -14.67 -9.54
C ILE A 456 14.86 -13.51 -8.72
N TYR A 457 14.48 -13.38 -7.44
CA TYR A 457 15.02 -12.35 -6.56
C TYR A 457 16.50 -12.59 -6.28
N ILE A 458 16.87 -13.80 -5.87
CA ILE A 458 18.28 -14.13 -5.52
C ILE A 458 19.24 -13.89 -6.68
N ASN A 459 18.81 -14.11 -7.93
CA ASN A 459 19.68 -14.02 -9.10
C ASN A 459 19.60 -12.65 -9.83
N ASN A 460 18.81 -11.70 -9.33
CA ASN A 460 18.62 -10.40 -9.99
C ASN A 460 18.61 -9.21 -9.03
N GLY A 461 19.40 -9.24 -7.95
CA GLY A 461 19.41 -8.19 -6.95
C GLY A 461 20.78 -7.61 -6.62
N GLU A 462 20.77 -6.38 -6.14
CA GLU A 462 21.90 -5.71 -5.50
C GLU A 462 21.86 -5.86 -3.98
N SER A 463 20.67 -5.81 -3.39
CA SER A 463 20.44 -6.07 -1.97
C SER A 463 19.11 -6.81 -1.75
N PHE A 464 19.08 -7.70 -0.76
CA PHE A 464 17.89 -8.45 -0.39
C PHE A 464 17.85 -8.61 1.14
N LYS A 465 16.90 -7.93 1.79
CA LYS A 465 16.71 -7.92 3.24
C LYS A 465 15.33 -8.46 3.62
N ILE A 466 15.28 -9.19 4.74
CA ILE A 466 14.07 -9.80 5.29
C ILE A 466 14.03 -9.52 6.80
N TRP A 467 12.92 -8.95 7.27
CA TRP A 467 12.58 -8.87 8.68
C TRP A 467 11.35 -9.72 8.95
N GLU A 468 11.49 -10.76 9.74
CA GLU A 468 10.43 -11.71 10.00
C GLU A 468 9.78 -11.49 11.36
N PHE A 469 8.46 -11.51 11.39
CA PHE A 469 7.64 -11.30 12.58
C PHE A 469 6.71 -12.50 12.82
N TYR A 470 6.43 -12.75 14.10
CA TYR A 470 5.19 -13.42 14.49
C TYR A 470 4.10 -12.37 14.62
N ASN A 471 2.86 -12.71 14.27
CA ASN A 471 1.74 -11.78 14.46
C ASN A 471 1.50 -11.44 15.93
N ARG A 472 1.67 -12.42 16.83
CA ARG A 472 1.69 -12.19 18.27
C ARG A 472 3.01 -11.58 18.70
N TYR A 473 2.92 -10.54 19.52
CA TYR A 473 4.03 -9.95 20.25
C TYR A 473 3.67 -9.74 21.73
N GLN A 474 4.61 -9.27 22.54
CA GLN A 474 4.47 -9.17 24.02
C GLN A 474 3.18 -8.49 24.48
N ASN A 475 2.64 -7.55 23.70
CA ASN A 475 1.54 -6.69 24.11
C ASN A 475 0.30 -6.76 23.21
N GLY A 476 0.21 -7.75 22.32
CA GLY A 476 -0.97 -7.91 21.45
C GLY A 476 -0.67 -8.61 20.14
N LEU A 477 -1.39 -8.18 19.09
CA LEU A 477 -1.23 -8.63 17.71
C LEU A 477 -0.81 -7.46 16.83
N HIS A 478 0.11 -7.67 15.90
CA HIS A 478 0.42 -6.69 14.87
C HIS A 478 -0.78 -6.48 13.94
N PHE A 479 -1.42 -7.58 13.53
CA PHE A 479 -2.63 -7.59 12.73
C PHE A 479 -3.76 -8.29 13.49
N GLN A 480 -4.78 -7.51 13.90
CA GLN A 480 -5.88 -7.97 14.78
C GLN A 480 -6.72 -9.10 14.17
N ASN A 481 -6.87 -9.12 12.84
CA ASN A 481 -7.71 -10.08 12.10
C ASN A 481 -6.93 -11.25 11.49
N VAL A 482 -5.65 -11.38 11.85
CA VAL A 482 -4.75 -12.44 11.41
C VAL A 482 -4.55 -13.43 12.55
N ASP A 483 -4.33 -14.70 12.23
CA ASP A 483 -4.00 -15.72 13.24
C ASP A 483 -2.79 -15.27 14.09
N PRO A 484 -2.85 -15.33 15.43
CA PRO A 484 -1.74 -14.93 16.30
C PRO A 484 -0.42 -15.65 16.04
N ASN A 485 -0.46 -16.88 15.55
CA ASN A 485 0.72 -17.69 15.28
C ASN A 485 1.19 -17.58 13.82
N GLN A 486 0.47 -16.86 12.97
CA GLN A 486 0.89 -16.57 11.60
C GLN A 486 2.21 -15.79 11.64
N ARG A 487 3.16 -16.19 10.79
CA ARG A 487 4.38 -15.44 10.52
C ARG A 487 4.25 -14.67 9.21
N PHE A 488 4.83 -13.48 9.18
CA PHE A 488 4.93 -12.64 8.00
C PHE A 488 6.31 -12.01 7.95
N ILE A 489 6.67 -11.45 6.79
CA ILE A 489 7.95 -10.78 6.59
C ILE A 489 7.74 -9.39 6.02
N LEU A 490 8.60 -8.46 6.42
CA LEU A 490 8.92 -7.28 5.64
C LEU A 490 10.03 -7.69 4.68
N PHE A 491 9.72 -7.67 3.38
CA PHE A 491 10.59 -8.05 2.29
C PHE A 491 11.11 -6.77 1.63
N GLN A 492 12.42 -6.54 1.57
CA GLN A 492 13.03 -5.45 0.79
C GLN A 492 14.03 -6.02 -0.21
N PHE A 493 13.89 -5.65 -1.47
CA PHE A 493 14.72 -6.12 -2.56
C PHE A 493 15.05 -4.98 -3.50
N GLN A 494 16.33 -4.80 -3.81
CA GLN A 494 16.77 -3.86 -4.83
C GLN A 494 17.18 -4.61 -6.09
N LYS A 495 16.54 -4.32 -7.22
CA LYS A 495 16.76 -5.04 -8.47
C LYS A 495 18.06 -4.65 -9.15
N LYS A 496 18.84 -5.65 -9.58
CA LYS A 496 19.99 -5.48 -10.47
C LYS A 496 20.11 -6.71 -11.36
N LYS A 497 19.84 -6.52 -12.66
CA LYS A 497 19.76 -7.62 -13.63
C LYS A 497 21.02 -8.50 -13.61
N ASN A 498 20.82 -9.82 -13.62
CA ASN A 498 21.89 -10.83 -13.68
C ASN A 498 22.94 -10.72 -12.56
N GLN A 499 22.58 -10.13 -11.42
CA GLN A 499 23.43 -10.09 -10.24
C GLN A 499 22.87 -11.01 -9.16
N LYS A 500 23.69 -11.97 -8.74
CA LYS A 500 23.40 -12.79 -7.57
C LYS A 500 23.56 -11.96 -6.30
N THR A 501 22.61 -12.06 -5.40
CA THR A 501 22.54 -11.29 -4.15
C THR A 501 22.63 -12.19 -2.94
N ASP A 502 23.37 -11.74 -1.92
CA ASP A 502 23.25 -12.29 -0.59
C ASP A 502 21.96 -11.84 0.08
N VAL A 503 21.40 -12.71 0.92
CA VAL A 503 20.14 -12.45 1.62
C VAL A 503 20.42 -12.16 3.09
N TYR A 504 20.03 -10.97 3.53
CA TYR A 504 20.12 -10.53 4.91
C TYR A 504 18.81 -10.83 5.62
N TYR A 505 18.87 -11.59 6.70
CA TYR A 505 17.69 -12.06 7.42
C TYR A 505 17.76 -11.64 8.88
N LYS A 506 16.63 -11.19 9.42
CA LYS A 506 16.47 -10.88 10.83
C LYS A 506 15.10 -11.34 11.32
N LYS A 507 15.08 -11.95 12.51
CA LYS A 507 13.85 -12.20 13.26
C LYS A 507 13.58 -11.02 14.19
N CYS A 508 12.35 -10.55 14.23
CA CYS A 508 11.91 -9.39 14.99
C CYS A 508 10.73 -9.77 15.88
N ASP A 509 10.84 -9.45 17.17
CA ASP A 509 9.77 -9.64 18.14
C ASP A 509 9.01 -8.33 18.40
N SER A 510 9.61 -7.19 18.08
CA SER A 510 9.04 -5.85 18.23
C SER A 510 9.60 -4.84 17.23
N ASP A 511 9.02 -3.63 17.23
CA ASP A 511 9.51 -2.44 16.51
C ASP A 511 10.97 -2.09 16.85
N LYS A 512 11.42 -2.33 18.08
CA LYS A 512 12.80 -2.08 18.52
C LYS A 512 13.84 -2.89 17.75
N ASP A 513 13.43 -4.03 17.22
CA ASP A 513 14.33 -4.93 16.48
C ASP A 513 14.55 -4.45 15.04
N LEU A 514 13.84 -3.43 14.56
CA LEU A 514 13.99 -2.94 13.19
C LEU A 514 15.34 -2.24 12.95
N HIS A 515 15.87 -1.55 13.96
CA HIS A 515 17.06 -0.70 13.82
C HIS A 515 18.38 -1.34 14.27
N CYS A 516 18.37 -2.52 14.90
CA CYS A 516 19.65 -3.18 15.25
C CYS A 516 20.30 -3.81 14.03
N ASN A 517 21.64 -3.86 14.03
CA ASN A 517 22.43 -4.46 12.95
C ASN A 517 21.88 -5.82 12.50
N PHE A 518 21.86 -6.05 11.19
CA PHE A 518 21.68 -7.39 10.65
C PHE A 518 22.78 -8.27 11.23
N LEU A 519 22.40 -9.35 11.91
CA LEU A 519 23.37 -10.39 12.19
C LEU A 519 23.83 -10.93 10.83
N PRO A 520 25.14 -10.99 10.55
CA PRO A 520 25.63 -11.76 9.43
C PRO A 520 25.36 -13.24 9.76
N TYR A 521 24.19 -13.76 9.42
CA TYR A 521 23.94 -15.19 9.52
C TYR A 521 24.21 -15.87 8.19
N GLN A 522 24.71 -17.11 8.31
CA GLN A 522 25.15 -18.02 7.25
C GLN A 522 24.24 -17.97 6.03
N LYS A 523 24.84 -17.94 4.83
CA LYS A 523 24.19 -18.18 3.53
C LYS A 523 22.94 -19.05 3.70
N ILE A 524 21.76 -18.43 3.76
CA ILE A 524 20.52 -19.18 3.58
C ILE A 524 20.52 -19.50 2.09
N HIS A 525 20.96 -20.71 1.75
CA HIS A 525 20.84 -21.24 0.41
C HIS A 525 19.35 -21.47 0.12
N LEU A 526 18.64 -20.39 -0.22
CA LEU A 526 17.24 -20.43 -0.68
C LEU A 526 17.04 -21.26 -1.98
N GLY A 527 18.13 -21.82 -2.53
CA GLY A 527 18.20 -22.68 -3.70
C GLY A 527 18.68 -24.13 -3.47
N LEU A 528 18.82 -24.61 -2.24
CA LEU A 528 19.04 -26.05 -1.98
C LEU A 528 18.01 -26.56 -0.97
N TYR A 529 17.39 -27.69 -1.31
CA TYR A 529 16.46 -28.45 -0.50
C TYR A 529 16.85 -28.46 0.96
N TYR A 530 15.90 -28.13 1.84
CA TYR A 530 16.01 -28.41 3.26
C TYR A 530 16.45 -29.87 3.46
N LYS A 531 17.70 -30.05 3.87
CA LYS A 531 18.02 -31.01 4.91
C LYS A 531 18.48 -30.17 6.09
N VAL A 532 17.51 -29.72 6.87
CA VAL A 532 17.76 -29.39 8.27
C VAL A 532 18.52 -30.58 8.84
N SER A 533 19.80 -30.42 9.19
CA SER A 533 20.50 -31.44 9.97
C SER A 533 19.85 -31.46 11.36
N ASN A 534 20.02 -32.57 12.09
CA ASN A 534 19.54 -32.69 13.47
C ASN A 534 20.15 -31.64 14.43
N GLU A 535 20.93 -30.66 13.97
CA GLU A 535 21.53 -29.58 14.75
C GLU A 535 20.69 -28.29 14.72
N GLU A 536 19.76 -28.08 13.79
CA GLU A 536 18.69 -27.08 14.05
C GLU A 536 17.79 -27.53 15.22
N LEU A 537 17.92 -28.78 15.71
CA LEU A 537 17.31 -29.23 16.98
C LEU A 537 18.09 -28.77 18.23
N GLN A 538 19.25 -28.13 18.10
CA GLN A 538 20.00 -27.49 19.21
C GLN A 538 19.84 -25.96 19.20
N LEU A 539 18.66 -25.48 18.78
CA LEU A 539 18.28 -24.10 18.46
C LEU A 539 18.34 -23.06 19.60
N PHE A 540 19.38 -23.06 20.43
CA PHE A 540 19.82 -21.91 21.23
C PHE A 540 21.33 -22.03 21.42
N GLY A 541 22.08 -21.32 20.59
CA GLY A 541 23.47 -20.97 20.90
C GLY A 541 23.51 -19.90 21.96
#